data_AF-A0A4Y9ZLS2-F1
#
_entry.id   AF-A0A4Y9ZLS2-F1
#
_cell.length_a   1.000
_cell.length_b   1.000
_cell.length_c   1.000
_cell.angle_alpha   90.00
_cell.angle_beta   90.00
_cell.angle_gamma   90.00
#
_symmetry.space_group_name_H-M   'P 1'
#
loop_
_entity.id
_entity.type
_entity.pdbx_description
1 polymer ?
#
loop_
_entity_poly.entity_id
_entity_poly.type
_entity_poly.pdbx_seq_one_letter_code
_entity_poly.pdbx_strand_id
1 'polypeptide(L)'
;MILCHTVQLAERVAGWHVPYAIVEEELRRQNSSTIDFALCLGATATEKQAARTKAKAAQDKSGKNAAGQMDKKDEIVANVIWRFLELRGFLLKTHDHSSLARAMHSAVRQARLNDKFQDPLYLFLELVRAGVMHGNLWTNRAFSGGPSFGTDDEKSCMLLVMRTLSIVPLNFKPVPWSAPLSRELLVFNSFVRSLTRALRTLLEVTTLNMLLRSDARRQRDDLLDITLSLPFQTEVNTGFGVLAKVYLDALTHLNGQQRVRDPDAEGVAEAKQMALEICEETFPGVKNPRLEVERGFRFWDVALTAMRQLHAERAVLPELIDQFEAAEAWLGPMRP
;
A
#
# COMPACT_ATOMS: atom_id res chain seq x y z
N MET A 1 -3.62 28.01 19.17
CA MET A 1 -3.94 26.57 19.29
C MET A 1 -3.23 25.72 18.23
N ILE A 2 -3.22 26.13 16.94
CA ILE A 2 -2.53 25.40 15.85
C ILE A 2 -1.01 25.28 16.07
N LEU A 3 -0.35 26.33 16.57
CA LEU A 3 1.09 26.32 16.89
C LEU A 3 1.49 25.32 18.00
N CYS A 4 0.58 24.97 18.92
CA CYS A 4 0.89 24.05 20.02
C CYS A 4 0.91 22.59 19.54
N HIS A 5 -0.02 22.24 18.63
CA HIS A 5 -0.07 20.90 18.04
C HIS A 5 1.10 20.62 17.08
N THR A 6 1.58 21.62 16.34
CA THR A 6 2.72 21.45 15.43
C THR A 6 4.05 21.27 16.18
N VAL A 7 4.26 21.97 17.28
CA VAL A 7 5.43 21.79 18.15
C VAL A 7 5.46 20.38 18.75
N GLN A 8 4.33 19.90 19.25
CA GLN A 8 4.22 18.52 19.77
C GLN A 8 4.54 17.46 18.71
N LEU A 9 4.14 17.66 17.44
CA LEU A 9 4.46 16.74 16.35
C LEU A 9 5.95 16.77 15.97
N ALA A 10 6.56 17.96 15.97
CA ALA A 10 7.99 18.11 15.69
C ALA A 10 8.86 17.46 16.78
N GLU A 11 8.46 17.55 18.05
CA GLU A 11 9.14 16.91 19.16
C GLU A 11 9.02 15.38 19.12
N ARG A 12 7.89 14.84 18.64
CA ARG A 12 7.71 13.39 18.52
C ARG A 12 8.77 12.74 17.63
N VAL A 13 9.06 13.35 16.49
CA VAL A 13 10.01 12.80 15.51
C VAL A 13 11.47 13.10 15.83
N ALA A 14 11.76 13.88 16.88
CA ALA A 14 13.11 14.24 17.25
C ALA A 14 13.95 13.04 17.75
N GLY A 15 13.30 11.93 18.13
CA GLY A 15 13.98 10.68 18.52
C GLY A 15 14.66 9.92 17.38
N TRP A 16 14.34 10.26 16.12
CA TRP A 16 14.87 9.60 14.94
C TRP A 16 16.13 10.29 14.43
N HIS A 17 17.29 9.75 14.77
CA HIS A 17 18.58 10.15 14.21
C HIS A 17 19.47 8.93 14.00
N VAL A 18 19.05 8.05 13.10
CA VAL A 18 19.74 6.78 12.84
C VAL A 18 20.95 7.02 11.93
N PRO A 19 22.17 6.70 12.38
CA PRO A 19 23.37 6.92 11.58
C PRO A 19 23.47 5.93 10.41
N TYR A 20 24.15 6.33 9.34
CA TYR A 20 24.32 5.53 8.13
C TYR A 20 24.88 4.12 8.39
N ALA A 21 25.79 3.96 9.36
CA ALA A 21 26.34 2.64 9.70
C ALA A 21 25.26 1.60 10.07
N ILE A 22 24.19 2.04 10.74
CA ILE A 22 23.06 1.16 11.07
C ILE A 22 22.23 0.87 9.82
N VAL A 23 22.02 1.88 8.97
CA VAL A 23 21.29 1.71 7.69
C VAL A 23 22.00 0.71 6.77
N GLU A 24 23.33 0.81 6.64
CA GLU A 24 24.16 -0.09 5.86
C GLU A 24 24.15 -1.53 6.43
N GLU A 25 24.22 -1.67 7.75
CA GLU A 25 24.11 -2.98 8.40
C GLU A 25 22.73 -3.62 8.12
N GLU A 26 21.66 -2.83 8.13
CA GLU A 26 20.30 -3.30 7.83
C GLU A 26 20.10 -3.67 6.37
N LEU A 27 20.66 -2.89 5.43
CA LEU A 27 20.69 -3.24 4.00
C LEU A 27 21.35 -4.61 3.80
N ARG A 28 22.50 -4.85 4.43
CA ARG A 28 23.21 -6.13 4.37
C ARG A 28 22.42 -7.26 5.04
N ARG A 29 21.87 -7.03 6.24
CA ARG A 29 21.13 -8.05 7.00
C ARG A 29 19.87 -8.52 6.27
N GLN A 30 19.18 -7.59 5.62
CA GLN A 30 17.92 -7.87 4.92
C GLN A 30 18.13 -8.23 3.45
N ASN A 31 19.38 -8.26 2.97
CA ASN A 31 19.72 -8.45 1.55
C ASN A 31 18.94 -7.49 0.64
N SER A 32 18.84 -6.22 1.07
CA SER A 32 18.16 -5.16 0.33
C SER A 32 19.17 -4.22 -0.32
N SER A 33 18.80 -3.71 -1.50
CA SER A 33 19.55 -2.66 -2.22
C SER A 33 18.80 -1.34 -2.25
N THR A 34 17.64 -1.24 -1.59
CA THR A 34 16.75 -0.06 -1.62
C THR A 34 16.31 0.34 -0.22
N ILE A 35 16.14 1.65 -0.02
CA ILE A 35 15.56 2.21 1.20
C ILE A 35 14.04 2.35 0.99
N ASP A 36 13.27 1.45 1.60
CA ASP A 36 11.82 1.37 1.45
C ASP A 36 11.12 1.02 2.78
N PHE A 37 9.80 0.83 2.74
CA PHE A 37 9.03 0.46 3.93
C PHE A 37 9.45 -0.90 4.48
N ALA A 38 9.76 -1.87 3.62
CA ALA A 38 10.19 -3.20 4.02
C ALA A 38 11.47 -3.13 4.87
N LEU A 39 12.48 -2.40 4.39
CA LEU A 39 13.73 -2.19 5.10
C LEU A 39 13.50 -1.51 6.46
N CYS A 40 12.73 -0.42 6.46
CA CYS A 40 12.48 0.40 7.67
C CYS A 40 11.69 -0.37 8.74
N LEU A 41 10.68 -1.14 8.33
CA LEU A 41 9.92 -2.02 9.23
C LEU A 41 10.78 -3.19 9.70
N GLY A 42 11.61 -3.77 8.83
CA GLY A 42 12.54 -4.84 9.19
C GLY A 42 13.58 -4.40 10.23
N ALA A 43 14.03 -3.15 10.17
CA ALA A 43 14.97 -2.55 11.12
C ALA A 43 14.35 -2.25 12.50
N THR A 44 13.02 -2.39 12.63
CA THR A 44 12.26 -2.14 13.86
C THR A 44 11.40 -3.35 14.25
N ALA A 45 11.62 -4.51 13.63
CA ALA A 45 10.74 -5.68 13.75
C ALA A 45 10.79 -6.36 15.13
N THR A 46 11.87 -6.16 15.89
CA THR A 46 12.02 -6.66 17.26
C THR A 46 12.44 -5.54 18.19
N GLU A 47 12.15 -5.65 19.49
CA GLU A 47 12.53 -4.64 20.49
C GLU A 47 14.05 -4.36 20.47
N LYS A 48 14.87 -5.41 20.28
CA LYS A 48 16.33 -5.28 20.15
C LYS A 48 16.73 -4.45 18.92
N GLN A 49 16.02 -4.61 17.81
CA GLN A 49 16.26 -3.84 16.58
C GLN A 49 15.76 -2.40 16.71
N ALA A 50 14.56 -2.20 17.25
CA ALA A 50 14.01 -0.88 17.57
C ALA A 50 14.91 -0.09 18.54
N ALA A 51 15.54 -0.76 19.52
CA ALA A 51 16.49 -0.12 20.43
C ALA A 51 17.74 0.43 19.70
N ARG A 52 18.16 -0.18 18.57
CA ARG A 52 19.29 0.30 17.77
C ARG A 52 18.96 1.56 16.98
N THR A 53 17.68 1.78 16.65
CA THR A 53 17.26 2.96 15.88
C THR A 53 16.97 4.18 16.77
N LYS A 54 16.94 4.01 18.09
CA LYS A 54 16.84 5.14 19.02
C LYS A 54 18.15 5.91 19.01
N ALA A 55 18.08 7.19 18.68
CA ALA A 55 19.23 8.07 18.85
C ALA A 55 19.63 8.02 20.33
N LYS A 56 20.82 7.49 20.64
CA LYS A 56 21.44 7.82 21.93
C LYS A 56 21.66 9.32 21.87
N ALA A 57 21.01 10.06 22.76
CA ALA A 57 21.39 11.43 23.03
C ALA A 57 22.83 11.40 23.57
N ALA A 58 23.80 11.28 22.67
CA ALA A 58 25.16 11.63 22.96
C ALA A 58 25.11 13.17 23.08
N GLN A 59 24.78 13.62 24.29
CA GLN A 59 25.11 14.96 24.71
C GLN A 59 26.62 15.00 24.71
N ASP A 60 27.20 15.72 23.76
CA ASP A 60 28.59 16.10 23.90
C ASP A 60 28.69 17.01 25.14
N LYS A 61 29.83 16.98 25.85
CA LYS A 61 30.05 17.82 27.04
C LYS A 61 29.97 19.33 26.76
N SER A 62 29.75 19.72 25.50
CA SER A 62 29.60 21.08 24.98
C SER A 62 28.14 21.51 24.72
N GLY A 63 27.14 20.66 25.00
CA GLY A 63 25.72 20.99 24.78
C GLY A 63 25.30 21.06 23.30
N LYS A 64 26.18 20.68 22.36
CA LYS A 64 25.83 20.43 20.96
C LYS A 64 25.41 18.97 20.78
N ASN A 65 24.43 18.71 19.91
CA ASN A 65 24.08 17.35 19.51
C ASN A 65 25.35 16.65 19.00
N ALA A 66 25.85 15.63 19.71
CA ALA A 66 27.03 14.88 19.26
C ALA A 66 26.70 13.95 18.08
N ALA A 67 25.41 13.74 17.80
CA ALA A 67 24.96 13.14 16.56
C ALA A 67 25.18 14.19 15.45
N GLY A 68 26.28 14.04 14.71
CA GLY A 68 26.59 14.89 13.57
C GLY A 68 25.44 14.96 12.54
N GLN A 69 25.49 15.97 11.68
CA GLN A 69 24.48 16.13 10.63
C GLN A 69 24.50 14.94 9.68
N MET A 70 23.32 14.43 9.30
CA MET A 70 23.19 13.40 8.27
C MET A 70 23.65 13.96 6.92
N ASP A 71 24.49 13.19 6.23
CA ASP A 71 25.11 13.64 4.99
C ASP A 71 24.82 12.69 3.82
N LYS A 72 24.58 11.41 4.06
CA LYS A 72 24.34 10.45 2.96
C LYS A 72 22.87 10.45 2.54
N LYS A 73 22.62 10.29 1.24
CA LYS A 73 21.26 10.22 0.66
C LYS A 73 20.40 9.17 1.35
N ASP A 74 20.88 7.93 1.41
CA ASP A 74 20.14 6.79 1.95
C ASP A 74 19.89 6.91 3.46
N GLU A 75 20.83 7.54 4.19
CA GLU A 75 20.66 7.87 5.61
C GLU A 75 19.48 8.83 5.81
N ILE A 76 19.39 9.87 4.99
CA ILE A 76 18.31 10.85 5.04
C ILE A 76 16.98 10.19 4.66
N VAL A 77 16.93 9.45 3.55
CA VAL A 77 15.71 8.78 3.08
C VAL A 77 15.17 7.82 4.14
N ALA A 78 16.03 7.01 4.77
CA ALA A 78 15.61 6.07 5.81
C ALA A 78 15.02 6.81 7.03
N ASN A 79 15.69 7.86 7.50
CA ASN A 79 15.19 8.67 8.61
C ASN A 79 13.88 9.40 8.27
N VAL A 80 13.71 9.89 7.05
CA VAL A 80 12.42 10.46 6.60
C VAL A 80 11.32 9.42 6.68
N ILE A 81 11.55 8.20 6.19
CA ILE A 81 10.56 7.11 6.22
C ILE A 81 10.21 6.72 7.66
N TRP A 82 11.18 6.55 8.56
CA TRP A 82 10.89 6.23 9.96
C TRP A 82 10.08 7.33 10.66
N ARG A 83 10.48 8.60 10.49
CA ARG A 83 9.74 9.74 11.04
C ARG A 83 8.31 9.79 10.49
N PHE A 84 8.15 9.56 9.19
CA PHE A 84 6.83 9.46 8.55
C PHE A 84 5.98 8.34 9.14
N LEU A 85 6.54 7.13 9.30
CA LEU A 85 5.86 5.99 9.89
C LEU A 85 5.42 6.26 11.33
N GLU A 86 6.23 6.96 12.14
CA GLU A 86 5.81 7.35 13.50
C GLU A 86 4.70 8.41 13.49
N LEU A 87 4.81 9.43 12.62
CA LEU A 87 3.79 10.47 12.49
C LEU A 87 2.43 9.88 12.09
N ARG A 88 2.44 8.85 11.23
CA ARG A 88 1.23 8.13 10.81
C ARG A 88 0.80 7.03 11.79
N GLY A 89 1.56 6.78 12.86
CA GLY A 89 1.21 5.82 13.90
C GLY A 89 1.45 4.35 13.51
N PHE A 90 2.25 4.10 12.48
CA PHE A 90 2.77 2.77 12.18
C PHE A 90 3.85 2.39 13.20
N LEU A 91 4.73 3.33 13.55
CA LEU A 91 5.69 3.14 14.63
C LEU A 91 5.26 3.90 15.87
N LEU A 92 5.49 3.29 17.03
CA LEU A 92 5.30 3.91 18.33
C LEU A 92 6.51 4.81 18.66
N LYS A 93 6.38 5.68 19.66
CA LYS A 93 7.51 6.49 20.17
C LYS A 93 8.68 5.64 20.66
N THR A 94 8.42 4.38 21.02
CA THR A 94 9.44 3.40 21.40
C THR A 94 10.13 2.76 20.20
N HIS A 95 9.83 3.21 18.98
CA HIS A 95 10.30 2.66 17.70
C HIS A 95 9.80 1.24 17.41
N ASP A 96 8.88 0.72 18.24
CA ASP A 96 8.25 -0.58 18.04
C ASP A 96 7.07 -0.47 17.07
N HIS A 97 6.67 -1.61 16.51
CA HIS A 97 5.52 -1.67 15.60
C HIS A 97 4.20 -1.45 16.35
N SER A 98 3.30 -0.66 15.76
CA SER A 98 1.87 -0.73 16.07
C SER A 98 1.23 -1.93 15.34
N SER A 99 -0.08 -2.13 15.53
CA SER A 99 -0.84 -3.15 14.81
C SER A 99 -0.80 -2.96 13.29
N LEU A 100 -0.83 -1.69 12.82
CA LEU A 100 -0.71 -1.36 11.40
C LEU A 100 0.68 -1.72 10.83
N ALA A 101 1.75 -1.43 11.58
CA ALA A 101 3.10 -1.81 11.14
C ALA A 101 3.30 -3.33 11.13
N ARG A 102 2.78 -4.07 12.12
CA ARG A 102 2.85 -5.54 12.11
C ARG A 102 2.05 -6.13 10.94
N ALA A 103 0.86 -5.61 10.67
CA ALA A 103 0.06 -5.99 9.51
C ALA A 103 0.80 -5.73 8.19
N MET A 104 1.38 -4.55 8.03
CA MET A 104 2.18 -4.24 6.84
C MET A 104 3.43 -5.12 6.73
N HIS A 105 4.18 -5.28 7.82
CA HIS A 105 5.44 -6.03 7.82
C HIS A 105 5.22 -7.51 7.51
N SER A 106 4.19 -8.13 8.07
CA SER A 106 3.83 -9.52 7.77
C SER A 106 3.36 -9.71 6.32
N ALA A 107 2.53 -8.79 5.82
CA ALA A 107 2.02 -8.84 4.45
C ALA A 107 3.10 -8.60 3.38
N VAL A 108 3.98 -7.61 3.56
CA VAL A 108 5.09 -7.33 2.64
C VAL A 108 6.02 -8.54 2.47
N ARG A 109 6.22 -9.34 3.53
CA ARG A 109 7.06 -10.55 3.48
C ARG A 109 6.47 -11.66 2.61
N GLN A 110 5.18 -11.64 2.33
CA GLN A 110 4.54 -12.59 1.41
C GLN A 110 4.60 -12.09 -0.05
N ALA A 111 4.76 -10.78 -0.26
CA ALA A 111 4.80 -10.19 -1.59
C ALA A 111 6.11 -10.52 -2.32
N ARG A 112 6.04 -10.72 -3.64
CA ARG A 112 7.23 -10.81 -4.48
C ARG A 112 7.82 -9.41 -4.66
N LEU A 113 9.15 -9.28 -4.62
CA LEU A 113 9.82 -7.97 -4.77
C LEU A 113 9.40 -7.23 -6.04
N ASN A 114 9.29 -7.96 -7.17
CA ASN A 114 8.95 -7.37 -8.47
C ASN A 114 7.49 -6.89 -8.58
N ASP A 115 6.60 -7.29 -7.66
CA ASP A 115 5.20 -6.88 -7.70
C ASP A 115 5.00 -5.43 -7.25
N LYS A 116 5.98 -4.84 -6.53
CA LYS A 116 5.99 -3.44 -6.06
C LYS A 116 4.76 -3.06 -5.21
N PHE A 117 4.37 -3.93 -4.27
CA PHE A 117 3.16 -3.74 -3.46
C PHE A 117 3.31 -2.87 -2.21
N GLN A 118 4.50 -2.39 -1.85
CA GLN A 118 4.71 -1.66 -0.60
C GLN A 118 3.87 -0.37 -0.52
N ASP A 119 3.90 0.48 -1.55
CA ASP A 119 3.09 1.71 -1.61
C ASP A 119 1.58 1.40 -1.67
N PRO A 120 1.08 0.50 -2.56
CA PRO A 120 -0.31 0.10 -2.55
C PRO A 120 -0.81 -0.47 -1.23
N LEU A 121 0.01 -1.27 -0.55
CA LEU A 121 -0.34 -1.87 0.74
C LEU A 121 -0.42 -0.81 1.85
N TYR A 122 0.49 0.17 1.84
CA TYR A 122 0.41 1.29 2.77
C TYR A 122 -0.91 2.07 2.56
N LEU A 123 -1.23 2.40 1.30
CA LEU A 123 -2.48 3.08 0.95
C LEU A 123 -3.70 2.26 1.36
N PHE A 124 -3.69 0.94 1.12
CA PHE A 124 -4.74 0.04 1.53
C PHE A 124 -5.02 0.12 3.03
N LEU A 125 -3.99 0.01 3.87
CA LEU A 125 -4.12 0.07 5.33
C LEU A 125 -4.66 1.42 5.82
N GLU A 126 -4.25 2.51 5.18
CA GLU A 126 -4.75 3.85 5.46
C GLU A 126 -6.22 4.03 5.04
N LEU A 127 -6.64 3.43 3.92
CA LEU A 127 -8.03 3.46 3.44
C LEU A 127 -8.94 2.59 4.31
N VAL A 128 -8.43 1.47 4.82
CA VAL A 128 -9.09 0.65 5.87
C VAL A 128 -9.27 1.50 7.13
N ARG A 129 -8.21 2.17 7.59
CA ARG A 129 -8.29 3.07 8.76
C ARG A 129 -9.25 4.24 8.55
N ALA A 130 -9.35 4.76 7.33
CA ALA A 130 -10.28 5.83 6.98
C ALA A 130 -11.74 5.34 6.82
N GLY A 131 -11.98 4.02 6.87
CA GLY A 131 -13.32 3.44 6.76
C GLY A 131 -13.89 3.48 5.34
N VAL A 132 -13.05 3.65 4.31
CA VAL A 132 -13.49 3.72 2.89
C VAL A 132 -13.13 2.47 2.09
N MET A 133 -12.58 1.44 2.75
CA MET A 133 -12.32 0.15 2.14
C MET A 133 -13.41 -0.84 2.55
N HIS A 134 -14.49 -0.95 1.77
CA HIS A 134 -15.61 -1.86 2.02
C HIS A 134 -16.31 -2.23 0.70
N GLY A 135 -17.23 -3.21 0.72
CA GLY A 135 -18.02 -3.62 -0.45
C GLY A 135 -19.30 -2.80 -0.68
N ASN A 136 -19.71 -1.98 0.28
CA ASN A 136 -20.97 -1.23 0.20
C ASN A 136 -20.95 -0.13 -0.86
N LEU A 137 -22.11 0.15 -1.46
CA LEU A 137 -22.29 1.30 -2.35
C LEU A 137 -22.10 2.63 -1.60
N TRP A 138 -21.50 3.64 -2.25
CA TRP A 138 -21.29 4.96 -1.64
C TRP A 138 -22.58 5.74 -1.41
N THR A 139 -23.55 5.49 -2.29
CA THR A 139 -24.92 5.96 -2.18
C THR A 139 -25.80 4.73 -2.22
N ASN A 140 -27.05 4.78 -1.75
CA ASN A 140 -28.02 3.67 -1.93
C ASN A 140 -28.44 3.45 -3.41
N ARG A 141 -27.56 3.81 -4.36
CA ARG A 141 -27.67 3.70 -5.80
C ARG A 141 -26.34 3.23 -6.37
N ALA A 142 -26.40 2.22 -7.23
CA ALA A 142 -25.23 1.76 -7.97
C ALA A 142 -24.86 2.76 -9.09
N PHE A 143 -23.56 3.06 -9.22
CA PHE A 143 -23.04 3.81 -10.36
C PHE A 143 -22.63 2.86 -11.51
N SER A 144 -22.50 3.42 -12.71
CA SER A 144 -22.12 2.65 -13.90
C SER A 144 -20.70 2.07 -13.79
N GLY A 145 -20.51 0.87 -14.32
CA GLY A 145 -19.23 0.17 -14.34
C GLY A 145 -18.87 -0.52 -13.03
N GLY A 146 -19.85 -0.76 -12.16
CA GLY A 146 -19.75 -1.74 -11.08
C GLY A 146 -19.99 -3.19 -11.57
N PRO A 147 -20.13 -4.14 -10.63
CA PRO A 147 -20.44 -5.55 -10.89
C PRO A 147 -21.70 -5.76 -11.73
N SER A 148 -21.66 -6.64 -12.74
CA SER A 148 -22.78 -6.81 -13.69
C SER A 148 -23.72 -7.97 -13.31
N PHE A 149 -23.18 -9.03 -12.73
CA PHE A 149 -23.91 -10.28 -12.46
C PHE A 149 -23.96 -10.61 -10.96
N GLY A 150 -24.75 -11.61 -10.61
CA GLY A 150 -24.85 -12.15 -9.25
C GLY A 150 -25.86 -11.46 -8.33
N THR A 151 -25.97 -12.00 -7.12
CA THR A 151 -26.79 -11.44 -6.02
C THR A 151 -26.16 -10.15 -5.47
N ASP A 152 -26.89 -9.41 -4.64
CA ASP A 152 -26.37 -8.18 -4.03
C ASP A 152 -25.13 -8.43 -3.16
N ASP A 153 -25.05 -9.58 -2.48
CA ASP A 153 -23.89 -10.00 -1.71
C ASP A 153 -22.67 -10.31 -2.60
N GLU A 154 -22.90 -11.01 -3.72
CA GLU A 154 -21.85 -11.31 -4.71
C GLU A 154 -21.33 -10.04 -5.37
N LYS A 155 -22.22 -9.08 -5.66
CA LYS A 155 -21.83 -7.76 -6.16
C LYS A 155 -21.05 -6.96 -5.11
N SER A 156 -21.41 -7.02 -3.84
CA SER A 156 -20.65 -6.39 -2.76
C SER A 156 -19.23 -6.96 -2.66
N CYS A 157 -19.09 -8.29 -2.75
CA CYS A 157 -17.80 -8.99 -2.78
C CYS A 157 -16.95 -8.52 -3.97
N MET A 158 -17.53 -8.54 -5.18
CA MET A 158 -16.84 -8.10 -6.38
C MET A 158 -16.40 -6.63 -6.30
N LEU A 159 -17.26 -5.76 -5.75
CA LEU A 159 -16.96 -4.35 -5.60
C LEU A 159 -15.79 -4.11 -4.63
N LEU A 160 -15.72 -4.87 -3.52
CA LEU A 160 -14.60 -4.83 -2.59
C LEU A 160 -13.28 -5.25 -3.27
N VAL A 161 -13.32 -6.33 -4.06
CA VAL A 161 -12.17 -6.80 -4.85
C VAL A 161 -11.73 -5.72 -5.85
N MET A 162 -12.66 -5.16 -6.63
CA MET A 162 -12.37 -4.10 -7.60
C MET A 162 -11.71 -2.89 -6.93
N ARG A 163 -12.22 -2.44 -5.76
CA ARG A 163 -11.66 -1.32 -5.00
C ARG A 163 -10.26 -1.63 -4.50
N THR A 164 -10.06 -2.81 -3.91
CA THR A 164 -8.76 -3.23 -3.40
C THR A 164 -7.71 -3.28 -4.52
N LEU A 165 -8.04 -3.91 -5.65
CA LEU A 165 -7.11 -4.03 -6.78
C LEU A 165 -6.86 -2.70 -7.49
N SER A 166 -7.82 -1.76 -7.48
CA SER A 166 -7.64 -0.43 -8.07
C SER A 166 -6.58 0.46 -7.38
N ILE A 167 -6.07 0.05 -6.21
CA ILE A 167 -4.95 0.74 -5.54
C ILE A 167 -3.62 0.36 -6.19
N VAL A 168 -3.55 -0.74 -6.93
CA VAL A 168 -2.32 -1.19 -7.59
C VAL A 168 -2.15 -0.46 -8.93
N PRO A 169 -0.96 0.09 -9.23
CA PRO A 169 -0.70 0.67 -10.54
C PRO A 169 -0.72 -0.42 -11.61
N LEU A 170 -1.54 -0.24 -12.63
CA LEU A 170 -1.59 -1.09 -13.81
C LEU A 170 -0.47 -0.70 -14.78
N ASN A 171 0.20 -1.69 -15.38
CA ASN A 171 1.28 -1.45 -16.33
C ASN A 171 0.76 -1.13 -17.73
N PHE A 172 0.92 0.12 -18.19
CA PHE A 172 0.46 0.56 -19.51
C PHE A 172 1.57 0.61 -20.56
N LYS A 173 1.17 0.38 -21.81
CA LYS A 173 1.86 0.85 -23.02
C LYS A 173 1.61 2.36 -23.17
N PRO A 174 2.48 3.11 -23.84
CA PRO A 174 2.31 4.55 -24.04
C PRO A 174 1.24 4.86 -25.11
N VAL A 175 0.01 4.41 -24.87
CA VAL A 175 -1.16 4.60 -25.73
C VAL A 175 -2.35 5.12 -24.90
N PRO A 176 -3.27 5.88 -25.50
CA PRO A 176 -4.47 6.34 -24.80
C PRO A 176 -5.32 5.18 -24.27
N TRP A 177 -5.99 5.39 -23.14
CA TRP A 177 -6.93 4.43 -22.59
C TRP A 177 -8.18 4.33 -23.46
N SER A 178 -8.52 3.12 -23.89
CA SER A 178 -9.66 2.82 -24.77
C SER A 178 -10.74 1.97 -24.11
N ALA A 179 -10.55 1.56 -22.86
CA ALA A 179 -11.46 0.65 -22.16
C ALA A 179 -12.58 1.38 -21.41
N PRO A 180 -13.62 0.66 -20.95
CA PRO A 180 -14.76 1.26 -20.27
C PRO A 180 -14.40 2.06 -19.01
N LEU A 181 -15.17 3.10 -18.74
CA LEU A 181 -15.05 3.93 -17.54
C LEU A 181 -15.94 3.39 -16.43
N SER A 182 -15.39 3.20 -15.22
CA SER A 182 -16.17 2.86 -14.02
C SER A 182 -16.36 4.10 -13.14
N ARG A 183 -17.60 4.62 -13.08
CA ARG A 183 -17.94 5.74 -12.18
C ARG A 183 -17.84 5.33 -10.72
N GLU A 184 -18.16 4.08 -10.43
CA GLU A 184 -18.03 3.49 -9.10
C GLU A 184 -16.58 3.57 -8.59
N LEU A 185 -15.62 3.17 -9.44
CA LEU A 185 -14.20 3.27 -9.10
C LEU A 185 -13.66 4.69 -9.15
N LEU A 186 -14.23 5.60 -9.94
CA LEU A 186 -13.83 7.01 -9.92
C LEU A 186 -14.12 7.68 -8.58
N VAL A 187 -15.27 7.39 -7.96
CA VAL A 187 -15.58 7.88 -6.61
C VAL A 187 -14.53 7.36 -5.62
N PHE A 188 -14.25 6.06 -5.64
CA PHE A 188 -13.23 5.47 -4.78
C PHE A 188 -11.83 6.07 -5.02
N ASN A 189 -11.45 6.26 -6.28
CA ASN A 189 -10.16 6.83 -6.66
C ASN A 189 -9.97 8.27 -6.16
N SER A 190 -11.04 9.03 -5.93
CA SER A 190 -10.93 10.35 -5.30
C SER A 190 -10.33 10.27 -3.89
N PHE A 191 -10.69 9.25 -3.10
CA PHE A 191 -10.08 8.99 -1.79
C PHE A 191 -8.62 8.58 -1.92
N VAL A 192 -8.32 7.66 -2.85
CA VAL A 192 -6.96 7.17 -3.09
C VAL A 192 -6.03 8.32 -3.50
N ARG A 193 -6.46 9.18 -4.43
CA ARG A 193 -5.66 10.33 -4.89
C ARG A 193 -5.48 11.38 -3.80
N SER A 194 -6.54 11.70 -3.07
CA SER A 194 -6.48 12.65 -1.95
C SER A 194 -5.49 12.17 -0.88
N LEU A 195 -5.59 10.88 -0.50
CA LEU A 195 -4.68 10.26 0.45
C LEU A 195 -3.24 10.23 -0.06
N THR A 196 -3.00 9.79 -1.30
CA THR A 196 -1.67 9.70 -1.90
C THR A 196 -0.97 11.07 -1.89
N ARG A 197 -1.68 12.13 -2.28
CA ARG A 197 -1.15 13.51 -2.22
C ARG A 197 -0.84 13.95 -0.80
N ALA A 198 -1.75 13.70 0.14
CA ALA A 198 -1.55 14.09 1.53
C ALA A 198 -0.33 13.38 2.14
N LEU A 199 -0.16 12.08 1.88
CA LEU A 199 1.00 11.32 2.34
C LEU A 199 2.30 11.78 1.67
N ARG A 200 2.25 12.10 0.38
CA ARG A 200 3.40 12.64 -0.35
C ARG A 200 3.84 13.98 0.23
N THR A 201 2.91 14.90 0.42
CA THR A 201 3.16 16.19 1.08
C THR A 201 3.73 15.99 2.49
N LEU A 202 3.24 15.01 3.26
CA LEU A 202 3.77 14.73 4.59
C LEU A 202 5.24 14.26 4.56
N LEU A 203 5.62 13.40 3.60
CA LEU A 203 7.01 12.98 3.40
C LEU A 203 7.92 14.17 3.06
N GLU A 204 7.48 15.04 2.16
CA GLU A 204 8.23 16.22 1.74
C GLU A 204 8.38 17.23 2.88
N VAL A 205 7.32 17.47 3.66
CA VAL A 205 7.36 18.31 4.85
C VAL A 205 8.25 17.70 5.95
N THR A 206 8.26 16.37 6.09
CA THR A 206 9.15 15.66 7.03
C THR A 206 10.62 15.83 6.61
N THR A 207 10.90 15.74 5.31
CA THR A 207 12.23 15.99 4.74
C THR A 207 12.66 17.44 4.98
N LEU A 208 11.77 18.40 4.70
CA LEU A 208 12.01 19.83 4.94
C LEU A 208 12.28 20.10 6.43
N ASN A 209 11.51 19.48 7.32
CA ASN A 209 11.71 19.60 8.77
C ASN A 209 13.12 19.14 9.19
N MET A 210 13.60 17.99 8.69
CA MET A 210 14.97 17.52 8.94
C MET A 210 16.04 18.52 8.51
N LEU A 211 15.88 19.13 7.33
CA LEU A 211 16.81 20.13 6.81
C LEU A 211 16.77 21.42 7.64
N LEU A 212 15.56 21.90 7.99
CA LEU A 212 15.38 23.13 8.78
C LEU A 212 15.85 22.98 10.22
N ARG A 213 15.73 21.79 10.82
CA ARG A 213 16.29 21.51 12.15
C ARG A 213 17.81 21.33 12.18
N SER A 214 18.43 21.29 11.00
CA SER A 214 19.86 20.99 10.84
C SER A 214 20.23 19.56 11.25
N ASP A 215 19.24 18.65 11.31
CA ASP A 215 19.45 17.21 11.52
C ASP A 215 20.18 16.60 10.30
N ALA A 216 19.91 17.14 9.12
CA ALA A 216 20.63 16.85 7.87
C ALA A 216 21.36 18.09 7.35
N ARG A 217 22.46 17.88 6.62
CA ARG A 217 23.21 18.95 5.95
C ARG A 217 22.30 19.71 4.99
N ARG A 218 22.28 21.04 5.06
CA ARG A 218 21.41 21.88 4.22
C ARG A 218 21.96 22.15 2.82
N GLN A 219 23.27 22.41 2.72
CA GLN A 219 23.93 22.67 1.45
C GLN A 219 24.17 21.35 0.72
N ARG A 220 23.31 21.04 -0.26
CA ARG A 220 23.27 19.77 -0.98
C ARG A 220 22.87 19.99 -2.45
N ASP A 221 23.42 19.15 -3.33
CA ASP A 221 23.11 19.16 -4.76
C ASP A 221 22.24 17.95 -5.19
N ASP A 222 21.96 17.02 -4.27
CA ASP A 222 21.24 15.75 -4.50
C ASP A 222 19.79 15.75 -3.97
N LEU A 223 19.20 16.94 -3.76
CA LEU A 223 17.82 17.07 -3.23
C LEU A 223 16.78 16.36 -4.12
N LEU A 224 16.96 16.43 -5.43
CA LEU A 224 16.07 15.74 -6.38
C LEU A 224 16.14 14.22 -6.21
N ASP A 225 17.33 13.67 -6.02
CA ASP A 225 17.52 12.22 -5.85
C ASP A 225 16.90 11.72 -4.53
N ILE A 226 16.96 12.53 -3.46
CA ILE A 226 16.23 12.26 -2.21
C ILE A 226 14.73 12.21 -2.49
N THR A 227 14.19 13.25 -3.12
CA THR A 227 12.75 13.36 -3.46
C THR A 227 12.27 12.20 -4.34
N LEU A 228 13.08 11.76 -5.31
CA LEU A 228 12.83 10.60 -6.17
C LEU A 228 13.06 9.24 -5.50
N SER A 229 13.63 9.22 -4.29
CA SER A 229 13.76 7.99 -3.49
C SER A 229 12.61 7.83 -2.48
N LEU A 230 11.80 8.88 -2.27
CA LEU A 230 10.68 8.83 -1.34
C LEU A 230 9.42 8.18 -1.96
N PRO A 231 8.60 7.46 -1.16
CA PRO A 231 7.35 6.84 -1.61
C PRO A 231 6.29 7.80 -2.20
N PHE A 232 5.24 7.22 -2.79
CA PHE A 232 4.02 7.89 -3.27
C PHE A 232 4.23 8.90 -4.40
N GLN A 233 5.15 8.62 -5.33
CA GLN A 233 5.40 9.50 -6.48
C GLN A 233 4.34 9.41 -7.56
N THR A 234 3.74 8.24 -7.74
CA THR A 234 2.80 7.99 -8.82
C THR A 234 1.39 7.86 -8.26
N GLU A 235 0.46 8.62 -8.82
CA GLU A 235 -0.96 8.40 -8.58
C GLU A 235 -1.43 7.18 -9.37
N VAL A 236 -2.25 6.36 -8.73
CA VAL A 236 -2.87 5.20 -9.38
C VAL A 236 -4.19 5.59 -10.03
N ASN A 237 -4.48 4.98 -11.17
CA ASN A 237 -5.76 5.12 -11.87
C ASN A 237 -6.68 3.95 -11.53
N THR A 238 -7.91 3.98 -12.05
CA THR A 238 -8.92 2.93 -11.80
C THR A 238 -8.75 1.69 -12.66
N GLY A 239 -7.77 1.68 -13.58
CA GLY A 239 -7.65 0.69 -14.65
C GLY A 239 -7.53 -0.75 -14.14
N PHE A 240 -6.78 -0.97 -13.04
CA PHE A 240 -6.62 -2.32 -12.48
C PHE A 240 -7.94 -2.88 -11.95
N GLY A 241 -8.73 -2.06 -11.25
CA GLY A 241 -10.06 -2.48 -10.80
C GLY A 241 -11.01 -2.79 -11.97
N VAL A 242 -10.89 -2.05 -13.08
CA VAL A 242 -11.66 -2.32 -14.30
C VAL A 242 -11.19 -3.62 -14.99
N LEU A 243 -9.88 -3.89 -15.02
CA LEU A 243 -9.32 -5.14 -15.53
C LEU A 243 -9.86 -6.34 -14.75
N ALA A 244 -9.80 -6.29 -13.42
CA ALA A 244 -10.35 -7.33 -12.55
C ALA A 244 -11.86 -7.53 -12.76
N LYS A 245 -12.60 -6.43 -12.92
CA LYS A 245 -14.04 -6.46 -13.23
C LYS A 245 -14.33 -7.21 -14.52
N VAL A 246 -13.59 -6.90 -15.59
CA VAL A 246 -13.78 -7.55 -16.89
C VAL A 246 -13.49 -9.04 -16.81
N TYR A 247 -12.40 -9.44 -16.15
CA TYR A 247 -12.08 -10.86 -15.92
C TYR A 247 -13.20 -11.59 -15.19
N LEU A 248 -13.63 -11.08 -14.03
CA LEU A 248 -14.65 -11.74 -13.20
C LEU A 248 -16.03 -11.77 -13.86
N ASP A 249 -16.43 -10.70 -14.55
CA ASP A 249 -17.69 -10.67 -15.30
C ASP A 249 -17.66 -11.61 -16.49
N ALA A 250 -16.53 -11.67 -17.23
CA ALA A 250 -16.38 -12.59 -18.35
C ALA A 250 -16.47 -14.04 -17.89
N LEU A 251 -15.77 -14.40 -16.80
CA LEU A 251 -15.84 -15.72 -16.22
C LEU A 251 -17.26 -16.08 -15.75
N THR A 252 -17.94 -15.15 -15.08
CA THR A 252 -19.33 -15.35 -14.63
C THR A 252 -20.27 -15.52 -15.81
N HIS A 253 -20.07 -14.75 -16.88
CA HIS A 253 -20.87 -14.85 -18.10
C HIS A 253 -20.69 -16.20 -18.80
N LEU A 254 -19.43 -16.65 -18.95
CA LEU A 254 -19.09 -17.95 -19.53
C LEU A 254 -19.64 -19.11 -18.70
N ASN A 255 -19.74 -18.94 -17.39
CA ASN A 255 -20.35 -19.90 -16.47
C ASN A 255 -21.88 -19.70 -16.32
N GLY A 256 -22.58 -19.34 -17.40
CA GLY A 256 -24.04 -19.26 -17.42
C GLY A 256 -24.63 -18.16 -16.52
N GLN A 257 -23.91 -17.04 -16.36
CA GLN A 257 -24.26 -15.92 -15.46
C GLN A 257 -24.31 -16.31 -13.97
N GLN A 258 -23.63 -17.40 -13.60
CA GLN A 258 -23.51 -17.85 -12.21
C GLN A 258 -22.05 -17.83 -11.78
N ARG A 259 -21.79 -17.57 -10.50
CA ARG A 259 -20.42 -17.68 -9.97
C ARG A 259 -19.89 -19.10 -10.11
N VAL A 260 -18.59 -19.22 -10.37
CA VAL A 260 -17.90 -20.50 -10.25
C VAL A 260 -17.86 -20.88 -8.77
N ARG A 261 -18.26 -22.12 -8.44
CA ARG A 261 -18.26 -22.63 -7.06
C ARG A 261 -17.18 -23.69 -6.82
N ASP A 262 -16.88 -24.45 -7.86
CA ASP A 262 -15.85 -25.49 -7.86
C ASP A 262 -14.82 -25.14 -8.94
N PRO A 263 -13.55 -24.86 -8.57
CA PRO A 263 -12.51 -24.52 -9.53
C PRO A 263 -12.16 -25.67 -10.47
N ASP A 264 -12.45 -26.92 -10.08
CA ASP A 264 -12.07 -28.14 -10.80
C ASP A 264 -13.24 -28.74 -11.60
N ALA A 265 -14.40 -28.07 -11.61
CA ALA A 265 -15.55 -28.51 -12.38
C ALA A 265 -15.28 -28.45 -13.90
N GLU A 266 -15.97 -29.33 -14.63
CA GLU A 266 -15.84 -29.45 -16.09
C GLU A 266 -16.10 -28.09 -16.79
N GLY A 267 -15.21 -27.71 -17.71
CA GLY A 267 -15.29 -26.45 -18.47
C GLY A 267 -14.80 -25.20 -17.72
N VAL A 268 -14.58 -25.24 -16.40
CA VAL A 268 -14.15 -24.04 -15.64
C VAL A 268 -12.75 -23.58 -16.04
N ALA A 269 -11.81 -24.51 -16.23
CA ALA A 269 -10.44 -24.17 -16.67
C ALA A 269 -10.44 -23.46 -18.03
N GLU A 270 -11.24 -23.94 -18.98
CA GLU A 270 -11.40 -23.32 -20.30
C GLU A 270 -12.06 -21.94 -20.18
N ALA A 271 -13.11 -21.80 -19.35
CA ALA A 271 -13.76 -20.52 -19.10
C ALA A 271 -12.82 -19.48 -18.48
N LYS A 272 -11.92 -19.88 -17.55
CA LYS A 272 -10.88 -18.99 -17.01
C LYS A 272 -9.91 -18.53 -18.09
N GLN A 273 -9.47 -19.46 -18.94
CA GLN A 273 -8.56 -19.17 -20.04
C GLN A 273 -9.19 -18.21 -21.07
N MET A 274 -10.46 -18.44 -21.44
CA MET A 274 -11.21 -17.53 -22.30
C MET A 274 -11.45 -16.15 -21.66
N ALA A 275 -11.72 -16.08 -20.35
CA ALA A 275 -11.87 -14.81 -19.64
C ALA A 275 -10.56 -13.99 -19.63
N LEU A 276 -9.41 -14.66 -19.55
CA LEU A 276 -8.09 -14.04 -19.69
C LEU A 276 -7.85 -13.52 -21.12
N GLU A 277 -8.26 -14.26 -22.14
CA GLU A 277 -8.21 -13.83 -23.55
C GLU A 277 -9.06 -12.59 -23.81
N ILE A 278 -10.28 -12.56 -23.28
CA ILE A 278 -11.17 -11.38 -23.33
C ILE A 278 -10.48 -10.17 -22.71
N CYS A 279 -9.72 -10.33 -21.62
CA CYS A 279 -8.94 -9.23 -21.04
C CYS A 279 -7.84 -8.73 -22.00
N GLU A 280 -7.15 -9.63 -22.71
CA GLU A 280 -6.13 -9.22 -23.68
C GLU A 280 -6.70 -8.41 -24.84
N GLU A 281 -7.85 -8.84 -25.35
CA GLU A 281 -8.57 -8.15 -26.43
C GLU A 281 -9.14 -6.80 -25.96
N THR A 282 -9.70 -6.77 -24.75
CA THR A 282 -10.34 -5.55 -24.19
C THR A 282 -9.33 -4.47 -23.82
N PHE A 283 -8.12 -4.86 -23.40
CA PHE A 283 -7.10 -3.93 -22.90
C PHE A 283 -5.81 -3.95 -23.73
N PRO A 284 -5.85 -3.58 -25.03
CA PRO A 284 -4.67 -3.62 -25.90
C PRO A 284 -3.53 -2.70 -25.43
N GLY A 285 -3.87 -1.65 -24.66
CA GLY A 285 -2.94 -0.71 -24.05
C GLY A 285 -2.30 -1.18 -22.75
N VAL A 286 -2.70 -2.32 -22.17
CA VAL A 286 -2.09 -2.88 -20.96
C VAL A 286 -0.94 -3.82 -21.37
N LYS A 287 0.16 -3.78 -20.63
CA LYS A 287 1.29 -4.71 -20.82
C LYS A 287 0.97 -6.03 -20.14
N ASN A 288 0.96 -7.12 -20.91
CA ASN A 288 0.68 -8.48 -20.44
C ASN A 288 -0.55 -8.58 -19.53
N PRO A 289 -1.77 -8.33 -20.04
CA PRO A 289 -3.00 -8.29 -19.23
C PRO A 289 -3.20 -9.52 -18.34
N ARG A 290 -2.89 -10.73 -18.83
CA ARG A 290 -2.97 -11.97 -18.03
C ARG A 290 -2.12 -11.92 -16.76
N LEU A 291 -0.86 -11.53 -16.89
CA LEU A 291 0.06 -11.41 -15.75
C LEU A 291 -0.35 -10.30 -14.78
N GLU A 292 -0.96 -9.22 -15.29
CA GLU A 292 -1.53 -8.19 -14.44
C GLU A 292 -2.76 -8.71 -13.67
N VAL A 293 -3.63 -9.52 -14.28
CA VAL A 293 -4.74 -10.18 -13.57
C VAL A 293 -4.19 -11.01 -12.41
N GLU A 294 -3.26 -11.93 -12.66
CA GLU A 294 -2.61 -12.74 -11.62
C GLU A 294 -1.93 -11.89 -10.54
N ARG A 295 -1.27 -10.79 -10.94
CA ARG A 295 -0.66 -9.83 -10.00
C ARG A 295 -1.71 -9.19 -9.10
N GLY A 296 -2.90 -8.89 -9.62
CA GLY A 296 -4.02 -8.42 -8.82
C GLY A 296 -4.37 -9.41 -7.72
N PHE A 297 -4.57 -10.68 -8.06
CA PHE A 297 -4.90 -11.71 -7.08
C PHE A 297 -3.80 -11.92 -6.03
N ARG A 298 -2.52 -11.82 -6.41
CA ARG A 298 -1.41 -11.80 -5.43
C ARG A 298 -1.49 -10.60 -4.49
N PHE A 299 -1.88 -9.42 -4.98
CA PHE A 299 -2.07 -8.26 -4.11
C PHE A 299 -3.24 -8.47 -3.14
N TRP A 300 -4.33 -9.10 -3.60
CA TRP A 300 -5.45 -9.46 -2.75
C TRP A 300 -5.02 -10.36 -1.60
N ASP A 301 -4.18 -11.38 -1.85
CA ASP A 301 -3.63 -12.26 -0.79
C ASP A 301 -2.81 -11.49 0.25
N VAL A 302 -2.01 -10.54 -0.21
CA VAL A 302 -1.21 -9.65 0.65
C VAL A 302 -2.12 -8.74 1.48
N ALA A 303 -3.16 -8.17 0.88
CA ALA A 303 -4.14 -7.33 1.57
C ALA A 303 -4.94 -8.13 2.62
N LEU A 304 -5.39 -9.34 2.28
CA LEU A 304 -6.11 -10.23 3.17
C LEU A 304 -5.25 -10.68 4.36
N THR A 305 -3.96 -10.97 4.13
CA THR A 305 -3.00 -11.22 5.21
C THR A 305 -2.94 -10.05 6.19
N ALA A 306 -2.85 -8.83 5.68
CA ALA A 306 -2.81 -7.64 6.53
C ALA A 306 -4.11 -7.47 7.34
N MET A 307 -5.26 -7.72 6.72
CA MET A 307 -6.58 -7.68 7.38
C MET A 307 -6.70 -8.73 8.49
N ARG A 308 -6.27 -9.98 8.22
CA ARG A 308 -6.24 -11.05 9.22
C ARG A 308 -5.33 -10.72 10.41
N GLN A 309 -4.16 -10.11 10.14
CA GLN A 309 -3.27 -9.63 11.22
C GLN A 309 -3.92 -8.54 12.06
N LEU A 310 -4.58 -7.56 11.43
CA LEU A 310 -5.32 -6.51 12.16
C LEU A 310 -6.46 -7.10 12.99
N HIS A 311 -7.18 -8.08 12.47
CA HIS A 311 -8.26 -8.76 13.18
C HIS A 311 -7.75 -9.52 14.40
N ALA A 312 -6.66 -10.27 14.27
CA ALA A 312 -6.03 -10.99 15.38
C ALA A 312 -5.64 -10.05 16.54
N GLU A 313 -5.28 -8.81 16.23
CA GLU A 313 -4.94 -7.76 17.21
C GLU A 313 -6.13 -6.87 17.61
N ARG A 314 -7.35 -7.18 17.13
CA ARG A 314 -8.57 -6.37 17.37
C ARG A 314 -8.43 -4.91 16.94
N ALA A 315 -7.63 -4.67 15.90
CA ALA A 315 -7.33 -3.35 15.35
C ALA A 315 -8.20 -2.99 14.13
N VAL A 316 -9.20 -3.82 13.81
CA VAL A 316 -10.19 -3.59 12.75
C VAL A 316 -11.56 -4.08 13.22
N LEU A 317 -12.61 -3.48 12.66
CA LEU A 317 -13.99 -3.86 12.95
C LEU A 317 -14.27 -5.31 12.47
N PRO A 318 -14.95 -6.15 13.27
CA PRO A 318 -15.33 -7.50 12.88
C PRO A 318 -16.11 -7.55 11.56
N GLU A 319 -17.05 -6.63 11.37
CA GLU A 319 -17.90 -6.59 10.17
C GLU A 319 -17.09 -6.33 8.90
N LEU A 320 -15.94 -5.67 9.02
CA LEU A 320 -15.08 -5.40 7.89
C LEU A 320 -14.24 -6.64 7.51
N ILE A 321 -13.69 -7.36 8.48
CA ILE A 321 -12.97 -8.61 8.15
C ILE A 321 -13.95 -9.65 7.58
N ASP A 322 -15.19 -9.70 8.07
CA ASP A 322 -16.22 -10.60 7.55
C ASP A 322 -16.49 -10.34 6.05
N GLN A 323 -16.50 -9.07 5.62
CA GLN A 323 -16.60 -8.72 4.20
C GLN A 323 -15.41 -9.24 3.38
N PHE A 324 -14.19 -9.15 3.92
CA PHE A 324 -12.98 -9.65 3.24
C PHE A 324 -12.96 -11.18 3.15
N GLU A 325 -13.36 -11.89 4.21
CA GLU A 325 -13.44 -13.36 4.20
C GLU A 325 -14.58 -13.86 3.31
N ALA A 326 -15.73 -13.18 3.29
CA ALA A 326 -16.81 -13.47 2.35
C ALA A 326 -16.37 -13.24 0.90
N ALA A 327 -15.67 -12.15 0.64
CA ALA A 327 -15.11 -11.87 -0.67
C ALA A 327 -14.04 -12.90 -1.07
N GLU A 328 -13.19 -13.36 -0.15
CA GLU A 328 -12.22 -14.43 -0.42
C GLU A 328 -12.90 -15.75 -0.77
N ALA A 329 -13.91 -16.16 0.01
CA ALA A 329 -14.66 -17.38 -0.26
C ALA A 329 -15.40 -17.30 -1.60
N TRP A 330 -15.89 -16.11 -1.97
CA TRP A 330 -16.47 -15.86 -3.29
C TRP A 330 -15.40 -15.92 -4.39
N LEU A 331 -14.24 -15.32 -4.18
CA LEU A 331 -13.18 -15.17 -5.17
C LEU A 331 -12.39 -16.45 -5.44
N GLY A 332 -12.19 -17.28 -4.41
CA GLY A 332 -11.32 -18.47 -4.44
C GLY A 332 -11.48 -19.35 -5.68
N PRO A 333 -12.69 -19.86 -5.99
CA PRO A 333 -12.92 -20.71 -7.16
C PRO A 333 -12.66 -20.02 -8.51
N MET A 334 -12.75 -18.68 -8.55
CA MET A 334 -12.64 -17.86 -9.76
C MET A 334 -11.23 -17.36 -10.07
N ARG A 335 -10.25 -17.63 -9.20
CA ARG A 335 -8.85 -17.25 -9.42
C ARG A 335 -8.30 -17.91 -10.70
N PRO A 336 -7.50 -17.17 -11.50
CA PRO A 336 -6.91 -17.68 -12.73
C PRO A 336 -5.92 -18.82 -12.50
#